data_AF-A0A6B2SKK6-F1
#
_entry.id   AF-A0A6B2SKK6-F1
#
_cell.length_a   1.000
_cell.length_b   1.000
_cell.length_c   1.000
_cell.angle_alpha   90.00
_cell.angle_beta   90.00
_cell.angle_gamma   90.00
#
_symmetry.space_group_name_H-M   'P 1'
#
loop_
_entity.id
_entity.type
_entity.pdbx_description
1 polymer ?
#
loop_
_entity_poly.entity_id
_entity_poly.type
_entity_poly.pdbx_seq_one_letter_code
_entity_poly.pdbx_strand_id
1 'polypeptide(L)' 'AVLRTLAAAATSATARPTAAAAGGATHWSDRLTGLTAEERLDLLTTLVRTQAAGVLGHADPDAVQVDTPFKELGLDSLT' A
#
# COMPACT_ATOMS: atom_id res chain seq x y z
N ALA A 1 -3.33 -16.83 1.81
CA ALA A 1 -3.63 -16.77 3.26
C ALA A 1 -2.92 -15.62 3.98
N VAL A 2 -2.09 -14.83 3.27
CA VAL A 2 -1.11 -13.88 3.82
C VAL A 2 -1.76 -12.59 4.38
N LEU A 3 -2.81 -12.07 3.72
CA LEU A 3 -3.52 -10.86 4.18
C LEU A 3 -4.23 -11.05 5.53
N ARG A 4 -4.73 -12.26 5.82
CA ARG A 4 -5.37 -12.58 7.11
C ARG A 4 -4.32 -12.72 8.22
N THR A 5 -3.11 -13.17 7.91
CA THR A 5 -1.99 -13.22 8.86
C THR A 5 -1.48 -11.83 9.21
N LEU A 6 -1.47 -10.89 8.25
CA LEU A 6 -1.22 -9.47 8.48
C LEU A 6 -2.29 -8.80 9.37
N ALA A 7 -3.58 -9.10 9.12
CA ALA A 7 -4.68 -8.59 9.93
C ALA A 7 -4.74 -9.20 11.35
N ALA A 8 -4.46 -10.50 11.50
CA ALA A 8 -4.42 -11.16 12.82
C ALA A 8 -3.22 -10.69 13.66
N ALA A 9 -2.04 -10.51 13.05
CA ALA A 9 -0.88 -9.92 13.71
C ALA A 9 -1.12 -8.47 14.17
N ALA A 10 -1.95 -7.70 13.44
CA ALA A 10 -2.37 -6.36 13.85
C ALA A 10 -3.35 -6.37 15.04
N THR A 11 -4.19 -7.41 15.17
CA THR A 11 -5.18 -7.52 16.26
C THR A 11 -4.59 -8.04 17.58
N SER A 12 -3.47 -8.78 17.55
CA SER A 12 -2.82 -9.31 18.76
C SER A 12 -1.91 -8.31 19.48
N ALA A 13 -1.66 -7.14 18.91
CA ALA A 13 -0.79 -6.13 19.48
C ALA A 13 -1.54 -5.21 20.47
N THR A 14 -1.94 -5.74 21.63
CA THR A 14 -2.31 -4.88 22.75
C THR A 14 -1.03 -4.29 23.35
N ALA A 15 -0.99 -2.95 23.39
CA ALA A 15 0.06 -2.09 23.95
C ALA A 15 1.47 -2.18 23.32
N ARG A 16 1.61 -1.64 22.10
CA ARG A 16 2.86 -0.96 21.70
C ARG A 16 2.48 0.47 21.37
N PRO A 17 3.19 1.49 21.89
CA PRO A 17 2.80 2.89 21.75
C PRO A 17 2.46 3.12 20.28
N THR A 18 1.30 3.71 20.05
CA THR A 18 0.86 4.16 18.75
C THR A 18 2.01 4.95 18.17
N ALA A 19 2.78 4.30 17.30
CA ALA A 19 3.57 5.02 16.34
C ALA A 19 2.53 5.88 15.65
N ALA A 20 2.59 7.17 15.96
CA ALA A 20 1.85 8.17 15.25
C ALA A 20 2.38 8.15 13.81
N ALA A 21 1.99 7.14 13.05
CA ALA A 21 1.68 7.22 11.63
C ALA A 21 0.39 8.05 11.45
N ALA A 22 0.31 9.13 12.20
CA ALA A 22 -0.44 10.33 11.94
C ALA A 22 0.61 11.44 11.82
N GLY A 23 1.59 11.26 10.92
CA GLY A 23 1.86 12.38 10.03
C GLY A 23 0.48 12.71 9.49
N GLY A 24 -0.08 13.84 9.96
CA GLY A 24 -1.51 14.07 10.06
C GLY A 24 -2.22 13.59 8.82
N ALA A 25 -3.43 13.06 8.95
CA ALA A 25 -4.24 12.65 7.81
C ALA A 25 -4.52 13.86 6.90
N THR A 26 -3.51 14.32 6.14
CA THR A 26 -3.67 15.01 4.89
C THR A 26 -4.54 14.07 4.11
N HIS A 27 -5.79 14.47 3.94
CA HIS A 27 -6.72 13.68 3.18
C HIS A 27 -6.09 13.47 1.81
N TRP A 28 -6.28 12.28 1.22
CA TRP A 28 -5.82 12.05 -0.14
C TRP A 28 -6.31 13.15 -1.09
N SER A 29 -7.48 13.69 -0.83
CA SER A 29 -8.00 14.91 -1.43
C SER A 29 -6.99 16.06 -1.43
N ASP A 30 -6.41 16.43 -0.28
CA ASP A 30 -5.42 17.51 -0.15
C ASP A 30 -4.08 17.22 -0.84
N ARG A 31 -3.74 15.95 -1.04
CA ARG A 31 -2.51 15.58 -1.75
C ARG A 31 -2.68 15.58 -3.26
N LEU A 32 -3.92 15.47 -3.73
CA LEU A 32 -4.29 15.43 -5.14
C LEU A 32 -4.75 16.80 -5.66
N THR A 33 -5.12 17.72 -4.77
CA THR A 33 -5.46 19.09 -5.13
C THR A 33 -4.26 19.80 -5.73
N GLY A 34 -4.49 20.51 -6.85
CA GLY A 34 -3.43 21.25 -7.55
C GLY A 34 -2.49 20.41 -8.41
N LEU A 35 -2.57 19.07 -8.35
CA LEU A 35 -1.81 18.20 -9.25
C LEU A 35 -2.50 18.07 -10.61
N THR A 36 -1.68 18.01 -11.65
CA THR A 36 -2.11 17.57 -12.98
C THR A 36 -2.55 16.10 -12.95
N ALA A 37 -3.23 15.66 -14.01
CA ALA A 37 -3.65 14.26 -14.11
C ALA A 37 -2.46 13.30 -14.12
N GLU A 38 -1.35 13.69 -14.73
CA GLU A 38 -0.11 12.91 -14.82
C GLU A 38 0.59 12.79 -13.45
N GLU A 39 0.75 13.91 -12.73
CA GLU A 39 1.34 13.90 -11.38
C GLU A 39 0.47 13.12 -10.39
N ARG A 40 -0.85 13.20 -10.52
CA ARG A 40 -1.76 12.38 -9.72
C ARG A 40 -1.59 10.89 -10.02
N LEU A 41 -1.46 10.53 -11.29
CA LEU A 41 -1.29 9.14 -11.69
C LEU A 41 0.02 8.58 -11.15
N ASP A 42 1.13 9.31 -11.30
CA ASP A 42 2.44 8.91 -10.78
C ASP A 42 2.41 8.69 -9.26
N LEU A 43 1.83 9.64 -8.53
CA LEU A 43 1.75 9.59 -7.08
C LEU A 43 0.91 8.40 -6.59
N LEU A 44 -0.24 8.16 -7.24
CA LEU A 44 -1.09 7.00 -6.92
C LEU A 44 -0.41 5.69 -7.32
N THR A 45 0.33 5.67 -8.43
CA THR A 45 1.05 4.48 -8.90
C THR A 45 2.15 4.08 -7.92
N THR A 46 2.93 5.06 -7.46
CA THR A 46 3.97 4.86 -6.43
C THR A 46 3.37 4.34 -5.13
N LEU A 47 2.23 4.89 -4.70
CA LEU A 47 1.53 4.42 -3.52
C LEU A 47 1.13 2.94 -3.66
N VAL A 48 0.45 2.60 -4.76
CA VAL A 48 -0.05 1.24 -4.99
C VAL A 48 1.11 0.24 -5.09
N ARG A 49 2.19 0.59 -5.80
CA ARG A 49 3.42 -0.21 -5.86
C ARG A 49 4.01 -0.49 -4.50
N THR A 50 4.10 0.53 -3.65
CA THR A 50 4.63 0.40 -2.28
C THR A 50 3.80 -0.58 -1.45
N GLN A 51 2.48 -0.49 -1.53
CA GLN A 51 1.59 -1.41 -0.81
C GLN A 51 1.67 -2.84 -1.37
N ALA A 52 1.67 -2.98 -2.70
CA ALA A 52 1.78 -4.27 -3.38
C ALA A 52 3.10 -4.98 -3.06
N ALA A 53 4.22 -4.26 -3.08
CA ALA A 53 5.53 -4.77 -2.70
C ALA A 53 5.53 -5.30 -1.27
N GLY A 54 4.94 -4.55 -0.33
CA GLY A 54 4.77 -5.00 1.06
C GLY A 54 3.98 -6.31 1.19
N VAL A 55 2.91 -6.49 0.40
CA VAL A 55 2.11 -7.72 0.41
C VAL A 55 2.85 -8.90 -0.24
N LEU A 56 3.60 -8.63 -1.30
CA LEU A 56 4.39 -9.63 -2.04
C LEU A 56 5.73 -9.96 -1.36
N GLY A 57 6.13 -9.20 -0.34
CA GLY A 57 7.41 -9.37 0.34
C GLY A 57 8.61 -8.81 -0.43
N HIS A 58 8.38 -7.90 -1.37
CA HIS A 58 9.44 -7.16 -2.07
C HIS A 58 9.91 -5.99 -1.20
N ALA A 59 11.23 -5.86 -1.04
CA ALA A 59 11.83 -4.72 -0.35
C ALA A 59 11.78 -3.43 -1.19
N ASP A 60 11.66 -3.58 -2.51
CA ASP A 60 11.66 -2.49 -3.48
C ASP A 60 10.28 -2.39 -4.18
N PRO A 61 9.60 -1.23 -4.16
CA PRO A 61 8.34 -1.01 -4.89
C PRO A 61 8.49 -1.08 -6.42
N ASP A 62 9.65 -0.80 -6.98
CA ASP A 62 9.90 -0.85 -8.43
C ASP A 62 9.98 -2.28 -8.96
N ALA A 63 10.14 -3.27 -8.07
CA ALA A 63 9.99 -4.68 -8.42
C ALA A 63 8.56 -5.05 -8.87
N VAL A 64 7.57 -4.22 -8.51
CA VAL A 64 6.16 -4.40 -8.90
C VAL A 64 5.92 -3.76 -10.26
N GLN A 65 5.76 -4.55 -11.31
CA GLN A 65 5.52 -4.02 -12.67
C GLN A 65 4.12 -3.39 -12.78
N VAL A 66 4.03 -2.16 -13.33
CA VAL A 66 2.76 -1.41 -13.45
C VAL A 66 1.83 -1.98 -14.51
N ASP A 67 2.39 -2.62 -15.54
CA ASP A 67 1.64 -3.17 -16.67
C ASP A 67 1.24 -4.64 -16.45
N THR A 68 1.63 -5.22 -15.31
CA THR A 68 1.36 -6.63 -15.01
C THR A 68 0.10 -6.77 -14.15
N PRO A 69 -0.85 -7.63 -14.55
CA PRO A 69 -2.01 -7.92 -13.72
C PRO A 69 -1.60 -8.43 -12.35
N PHE A 70 -2.24 -7.93 -11.28
CA PHE A 70 -1.93 -8.35 -9.90
C PHE A 70 -1.99 -9.87 -9.68
N LYS A 71 -2.86 -10.59 -10.38
CA LYS A 71 -2.94 -12.06 -10.32
C LYS A 71 -1.65 -12.74 -10.78
N GLU A 72 -1.01 -12.20 -11.82
CA GLU A 72 0.25 -12.72 -12.36
C GLU A 72 1.43 -12.39 -11.43
N LEU A 73 1.30 -11.31 -10.66
CA LEU A 73 2.23 -10.97 -9.57
C LEU A 73 2.03 -11.84 -8.31
N GLY A 74 1.04 -12.72 -8.28
CA GLY A 74 0.75 -13.58 -7.12
C GLY A 74 -0.13 -12.93 -6.05
N LEU A 75 -0.74 -11.78 -6.34
CA LEU A 75 -1.85 -11.24 -5.54
C LEU A 75 -3.13 -11.98 -5.94
N ASP A 76 -3.42 -13.07 -5.24
CA ASP A 76 -4.70 -13.77 -5.33
C ASP A 76 -5.70 -13.26 -4.27
N SER A 77 -6.99 -13.29 -4.62
CA SER A 77 -8.04 -12.92 -3.66
C SER A 77 -8.12 -14.02 -2.61
N LEU A 78 -7.96 -13.66 -1.33
CA LEU A 78 -8.21 -14.59 -0.25
C LEU A 78 -9.70 -14.54 0.14
N THR A 79 -10.40 -15.66 0.04
CA THR A 79 -11.70 -15.88 0.70
C THR A 79 -11.54 -15.96 2.21
#